data_AF-A0A0A9DF70-F1
#
_entry.id   AF-A0A0A9DF70-F1
#
_cell.length_a   1.000
_cell.length_b   1.000
_cell.length_c   1.000
_cell.angle_alpha   90.00
_cell.angle_beta   90.00
_cell.angle_gamma   90.00
#
_symmetry.space_group_name_H-M   'P 1'
#
loop_
_entity.id
_entity.type
_entity.pdbx_description
1 polymer ?
#
loop_
_entity_poly.entity_id
_entity_poly.type
_entity_poly.pdbx_seq_one_letter_code
_entity_poly.pdbx_strand_id
1 'polypeptide(L)' 'MLGERKNCNLPGIVVDLPTLTEKDREDILGWGVPNDIDMIALSFVRKGSDLVTVRQVLGQHAKRIKLMSKVCTYYHRRP' A
#
# COMPACT_ATOMS: atom_id res chain seq x y z
N MET A 1 13.59 4.92 28.36
CA MET A 1 12.87 3.63 28.29
C MET A 1 12.08 3.60 26.98
N LEU A 2 12.26 2.58 26.13
CA LEU A 2 11.48 2.42 24.89
C LEU A 2 10.10 1.85 25.26
N GLY A 3 9.02 2.54 24.88
CA GLY A 3 7.64 2.05 25.09
C GLY A 3 7.23 0.95 24.09
N GLU A 4 6.04 0.39 24.23
CA GLU A 4 5.52 -0.68 23.35
C GLU A 4 5.10 -0.17 21.96
N ARG A 5 5.14 -1.05 20.94
CA ARG A 5 4.83 -0.78 19.51
C ARG A 5 5.69 0.32 18.86
N LYS A 6 7.02 0.18 18.93
CA LYS A 6 7.93 1.08 18.21
C LYS A 6 8.08 0.65 16.75
N ASN A 7 7.90 1.60 15.84
CA ASN A 7 8.23 1.41 14.43
C ASN A 7 9.75 1.23 14.29
N CYS A 8 10.17 0.12 13.70
CA CYS A 8 11.57 -0.15 13.38
C CYS A 8 11.75 0.01 11.87
N ASN A 9 12.75 0.79 11.45
CA ASN A 9 13.10 0.95 10.04
C ASN A 9 14.47 0.30 9.81
N LEU A 10 14.58 -0.56 8.80
CA LEU A 10 15.81 -1.30 8.48
C LEU A 10 16.45 -0.70 7.22
N PRO A 11 17.41 0.25 7.36
CA PRO A 11 18.14 0.78 6.22
C PRO A 11 19.04 -0.32 5.63
N GLY A 12 19.03 -0.50 4.31
CA GLY A 12 19.92 -1.45 3.63
C GLY A 12 19.32 -2.82 3.31
N ILE A 13 18.15 -3.14 3.84
CA ILE A 13 17.52 -4.45 3.65
C ILE A 13 16.30 -4.30 2.73
N VAL A 14 16.26 -5.11 1.67
CA VAL A 14 15.04 -5.28 0.87
C VAL A 14 14.07 -6.12 1.68
N VAL A 15 13.23 -5.46 2.46
CA VAL A 15 12.20 -6.13 3.24
C VAL A 15 11.07 -6.53 2.29
N ASP A 16 10.93 -7.82 1.97
CA ASP A 16 9.90 -8.31 1.05
C ASP A 16 8.54 -8.44 1.74
N LEU A 17 7.97 -7.29 2.12
CA LEU A 17 6.61 -7.23 2.66
C LEU A 17 5.59 -7.03 1.54
N PRO A 18 4.44 -7.73 1.57
CA PRO A 18 3.39 -7.49 0.61
C PRO A 18 2.90 -6.04 0.72
N THR A 19 2.62 -5.40 -0.41
CA THR A 19 2.14 -4.01 -0.46
C THR A 19 0.77 -3.84 0.22
N LEU A 20 -0.01 -4.91 0.29
CA LEU A 20 -1.29 -4.97 0.98
C LEU A 20 -1.27 -6.12 1.97
N THR A 21 -1.64 -5.83 3.22
CA THR A 21 -1.95 -6.84 4.22
C THR A 21 -3.35 -7.39 3.99
N GLU A 22 -3.69 -8.51 4.63
CA GLU A 22 -5.05 -9.06 4.56
C GLU A 22 -6.08 -8.08 5.14
N LYS A 23 -5.71 -7.38 6.21
CA LYS A 23 -6.54 -6.33 6.81
C LYS A 23 -6.81 -5.19 5.83
N ASP A 24 -5.81 -4.74 5.07
CA ASP A 24 -6.02 -3.68 4.08
C ASP A 24 -7.03 -4.10 3.01
N ARG A 25 -7.07 -5.39 2.64
CA ARG A 25 -8.06 -5.91 1.68
C ARG A 25 -9.46 -5.88 2.25
N GLU A 26 -9.61 -6.30 3.51
CA GLU A 26 -10.90 -6.27 4.22
C GLU A 26 -11.40 -4.83 4.37
N ASP A 27 -10.53 -3.90 4.79
CA ASP A 27 -10.88 -2.48 4.93
C ASP A 27 -11.27 -1.87 3.57
N ILE A 28 -10.54 -2.20 2.50
CA ILE A 28 -10.83 -1.67 1.16
C ILE A 28 -12.11 -2.29 0.57
N LEU A 29 -12.26 -3.62 0.59
CA LEU A 29 -13.36 -4.33 -0.08
C LEU A 29 -14.63 -4.37 0.77
N GLY A 30 -14.49 -4.55 2.08
CA GLY A 30 -15.59 -4.67 3.02
C GLY A 30 -16.12 -3.33 3.53
N TRP A 31 -15.27 -2.30 3.62
CA TRP A 31 -15.69 -0.98 4.08
C TRP A 31 -15.54 0.10 3.00
N GLY A 32 -14.42 0.18 2.31
CA GLY A 32 -14.14 1.22 1.32
C GLY A 32 -15.08 1.19 0.10
N VAL A 33 -15.23 0.02 -0.53
CA VAL A 33 -16.07 -0.15 -1.73
C VAL A 33 -17.55 0.16 -1.46
N PRO A 34 -18.17 -0.32 -0.36
CA PRO A 34 -19.56 0.04 -0.04
C PRO A 34 -19.77 1.52 0.31
N ASN A 35 -18.72 2.22 0.76
CA ASN A 35 -18.79 3.64 1.11
C ASN A 35 -18.37 4.56 -0.06
N ASP A 36 -18.25 4.03 -1.29
CA ASP A 36 -17.91 4.78 -2.50
C ASP A 36 -16.68 5.70 -2.33
N ILE A 37 -15.59 5.18 -1.73
CA ILE A 37 -14.39 5.98 -1.51
C ILE A 37 -13.79 6.49 -2.84
N ASP A 38 -13.41 7.77 -2.87
CA ASP A 38 -12.83 8.37 -4.08
C ASP A 38 -11.37 7.97 -4.31
N MET A 39 -10.64 7.67 -3.24
CA MET A 39 -9.18 7.57 -3.29
C MET A 39 -8.59 6.69 -2.19
N ILE A 40 -7.59 5.89 -2.55
CA ILE A 40 -6.80 5.05 -1.63
C ILE A 40 -5.33 5.44 -1.73
N ALA A 41 -4.72 5.78 -0.59
CA ALA A 41 -3.29 6.05 -0.48
C ALA A 41 -2.54 4.79 -0.03
N LEU A 42 -1.84 4.15 -0.97
CA LEU A 42 -1.05 2.95 -0.72
C LEU A 42 0.29 3.32 -0.10
N SER A 43 0.53 2.85 1.12
CA SER A 43 1.80 3.04 1.82
C SER A 43 2.85 2.03 1.34
N PHE A 44 4.13 2.42 1.36
CA PHE A 44 5.26 1.55 1.02
C PHE A 44 5.24 1.00 -0.41
N VAL A 45 4.75 1.79 -1.37
CA VAL A 45 4.87 1.43 -2.79
C VAL A 45 6.34 1.53 -3.19
N ARG A 46 6.91 0.41 -3.64
CA ARG A 46 8.33 0.30 -4.00
C ARG A 46 8.52 0.16 -5.51
N LYS A 47 7.58 -0.51 -6.18
CA LYS A 47 7.64 -0.78 -7.62
C LYS A 47 6.30 -0.51 -8.29
N GLY A 48 6.31 -0.25 -9.60
CA GLY A 48 5.08 -0.08 -10.38
C GLY A 48 4.21 -1.34 -10.42
N SER A 49 4.82 -2.52 -10.29
CA SER A 49 4.12 -3.81 -10.18
C SER A 49 3.15 -3.85 -9.00
N ASP A 50 3.47 -3.16 -7.90
CA ASP A 50 2.65 -3.15 -6.69
C ASP A 50 1.28 -2.52 -6.96
N LEU A 51 1.24 -1.47 -7.80
CA LEU A 51 -0.01 -0.84 -8.23
C LEU A 51 -0.86 -1.76 -9.10
N VAL A 52 -0.22 -2.57 -9.95
CA VAL A 52 -0.93 -3.55 -10.80
C VAL A 52 -1.60 -4.60 -9.92
N THR A 53 -0.87 -5.12 -8.93
CA THR A 53 -1.42 -6.08 -7.95
C THR A 53 -2.63 -5.49 -7.22
N VAL A 54 -2.53 -4.28 -6.67
CA VAL A 54 -3.66 -3.63 -5.98
C VAL A 54 -4.86 -3.44 -6.92
N ARG A 55 -4.60 -3.07 -8.17
CA ARG A 55 -5.63 -2.86 -9.18
C ARG A 55 -6.34 -4.16 -9.57
N GLN A 56 -5.64 -5.28 -9.57
CA GLN A 56 -6.24 -6.60 -9.76
C GLN A 56 -7.14 -6.99 -8.57
N VAL A 57 -6.71 -6.69 -7.34
CA VAL A 57 -7.49 -6.98 -6.12
C VAL A 57 -8.79 -6.20 -6.07
N LEU A 58 -8.73 -4.92 -6.46
CA LEU A 58 -9.91 -4.06 -6.58
C LEU A 58 -10.81 -4.40 -7.78
N GLY A 59 -10.31 -5.15 -8.76
CA GLY A 59 -11.04 -5.57 -9.94
C GLY A 59 -11.70 -4.40 -10.68
N GLN A 60 -13.03 -4.49 -10.86
CA GLN A 60 -13.79 -3.46 -11.57
C GLN A 60 -13.92 -2.14 -10.78
N HIS A 61 -13.84 -2.18 -9.46
CA HIS A 61 -13.94 -1.01 -8.59
C HIS A 61 -12.73 -0.07 -8.74
N ALA A 62 -11.58 -0.61 -9.16
CA ALA A 62 -10.36 0.15 -9.39
C ALA A 62 -10.47 1.19 -10.52
N LYS A 63 -11.54 1.16 -11.32
CA LYS A 63 -11.80 2.17 -12.36
C LYS A 63 -12.39 3.46 -11.79
N ARG A 64 -13.12 3.38 -10.67
CA ARG A 64 -13.71 4.53 -9.99
C ARG A 64 -12.78 5.11 -8.94
N ILE A 65 -12.10 4.25 -8.19
CA ILE A 65 -11.23 4.64 -7.08
C ILE A 65 -9.86 5.08 -7.58
N LYS A 66 -9.41 6.28 -7.19
CA LYS A 66 -8.06 6.78 -7.49
C LYS A 66 -7.03 6.10 -6.58
N LEU A 67 -6.00 5.50 -7.16
CA LEU A 67 -4.88 4.92 -6.42
C LEU A 67 -3.73 5.92 -6.35
N MET A 68 -3.31 6.29 -5.14
CA MET A 68 -2.14 7.14 -4.91
C MET A 68 -1.02 6.35 -4.24
N SER A 69 0.17 6.43 -4.81
CA SER A 69 1.36 5.78 -4.28
C SER A 69 2.07 6.69 -3.28
N LYS A 70 2.17 6.24 -2.03
CA LYS A 70 3.02 6.88 -1.03
C LYS A 70 4.39 6.21 -1.06
N VAL A 71 5.27 6.80 -1.86
CA VAL A 71 6.65 6.33 -2.03
C VAL A 71 7.44 6.68 -0.77
N CYS A 72 7.80 5.66 0.00
CA CYS A 72 8.59 5.80 1.22
C CYS A 72 9.75 4.81 1.18
N THR A 73 10.85 5.19 0.54
CA THR A 73 12.09 4.40 0.59
C THR A 73 13.29 5.32 0.40
N TYR A 74 14.35 5.12 1.20
CA TYR A 74 15.68 5.74 1.05
C TYR A 74 16.43 5.29 -0.23
N TYR A 75 15.84 4.41 -1.04
CA TYR A 75 16.43 3.76 -2.22
C TYR A 75 15.82 4.22 -3.55
N HIS A 76 15.21 5.41 -3.62
CA HIS A 76 14.86 6.00 -4.91
C HIS A 76 16.11 6.51 -5.64
N ARG A 77 17.05 5.62 -5.94
CA ARG A 77 17.99 5.79 -7.04
C ARG A 77 17.37 5.10 -8.25
N ARG A 78 16.65 5.87 -9.06
CA ARG A 78 16.66 5.61 -10.50
C ARG A 78 17.95 6.23 -11.05
N PRO A 79 18.66 5.60 -12.01
CA PRO A 79 19.50 6.35 -12.93
C PRO A 79 18.64 7.32 -13.76
#